data_AF-A0A961RMZ2-F1
#
_entry.id   AF-A0A961RMZ2-F1
#
_cell.length_a   1.000
_cell.length_b   1.000
_cell.length_c   1.000
_cell.angle_alpha   90.00
_cell.angle_beta   90.00
_cell.angle_gamma   90.00
#
_symmetry.space_group_name_H-M   'P 1'
#
loop_
_entity.id
_entity.type
_entity.pdbx_description
1 polymer ?
#
loop_
_entity_poly.entity_id
_entity_poly.type
_entity_poly.pdbx_seq_one_letter_code
_entity_poly.pdbx_strand_id
1 'polypeptide(L)'
;RVTLERLAGKYQASVDAGEPPVPYQETIRKPVQERGRHKKQSGGHGQFGDVVLEIRPLPRGSGFEFTDTISGGVVPKQYIPSVESGVRDYLSSGPLGLPVVDIAVNLSDGSYHSVDSSDMAFQMAAKLAMREAMPKASPVLLEPVMKVRIFTPSDATAKITAIIPQRRGQILGYDGRPDWEGWDVVEAMMPRSGLTGLIIELRSLTAGVASYEAEFDHMAELTGRAADEALASIRERADAA
;
A
#
# COMPACT_ATOMS: atom_id res chain seq x y z
N ARG A 1 2.53 27.09 5.76
CA ARG A 1 3.44 28.24 5.99
C ARG A 1 3.05 29.04 7.23
N VAL A 2 1.93 29.76 7.24
CA VAL A 2 1.49 30.60 8.40
C VAL A 2 1.47 29.83 9.72
N THR A 3 0.99 28.58 9.72
CA THR A 3 1.00 27.73 10.93
C THR A 3 2.41 27.37 11.40
N LEU A 4 3.33 27.07 10.49
CA LEU A 4 4.72 26.72 10.81
C LEU A 4 5.46 27.93 11.40
N GLU A 5 5.28 29.11 10.80
CA GLU A 5 5.83 30.37 11.31
C GLU A 5 5.29 30.70 12.71
N ARG A 6 4.01 30.42 12.97
CA ARG A 6 3.41 30.58 14.30
C ARG A 6 3.99 29.58 15.31
N LEU A 7 4.23 28.32 14.92
CA LEU A 7 4.86 27.30 15.76
C LEU A 7 6.29 27.66 16.14
N ALA A 8 7.11 28.04 15.16
CA ALA A 8 8.48 28.46 15.39
C ALA A 8 8.57 29.78 16.19
N GLY A 9 7.76 30.78 15.84
CA GLY A 9 7.83 32.10 16.47
C GLY A 9 7.21 32.14 17.87
N LYS A 10 5.91 31.82 17.98
CA LYS A 10 5.16 31.96 19.23
C LYS A 10 5.47 30.85 20.23
N TYR A 11 5.61 29.62 19.74
CA TYR A 11 5.74 28.44 20.59
C TYR A 11 7.17 27.92 20.66
N GLN A 12 8.13 28.54 19.94
CA GLN A 12 9.53 28.11 19.86
C GLN A 12 9.68 26.62 19.54
N ALA A 13 8.71 26.07 18.80
CA ALA A 13 8.71 24.67 18.40
C ALA A 13 9.43 24.54 17.06
N SER A 14 10.51 23.76 17.03
CA SER A 14 11.11 23.30 15.78
C SER A 14 10.20 22.24 15.15
N VAL A 15 9.79 22.45 13.90
CA VAL A 15 8.86 21.56 13.20
C VAL A 15 9.44 21.24 11.83
N ASP A 16 9.69 19.96 11.61
CA ASP A 16 9.99 19.43 10.29
C ASP A 16 8.69 19.29 9.50
N ALA A 17 8.66 19.88 8.31
CA ALA A 17 7.50 19.84 7.43
C ALA A 17 7.91 19.24 6.08
N GLY A 18 7.16 18.23 5.64
CA GLY A 18 7.36 17.57 4.35
C GLY A 18 6.04 17.38 3.62
N GLU A 19 6.13 16.99 2.36
CA GLU A 19 4.96 16.57 1.60
C GLU A 19 4.42 15.24 2.17
N PRO A 20 3.10 15.11 2.38
CA PRO A 20 2.51 13.86 2.82
C PRO A 20 2.88 12.71 1.87
N PRO A 21 3.37 11.57 2.38
CA PRO A 21 3.69 10.44 1.53
C PRO A 21 2.43 9.88 0.88
N VAL A 22 2.56 9.37 -0.34
CA VAL A 22 1.50 8.62 -0.99
C VAL A 22 1.53 7.19 -0.42
N PRO A 23 0.39 6.65 0.06
CA PRO A 23 0.34 5.32 0.66
C PRO A 23 0.33 4.25 -0.44
N TYR A 24 1.46 4.11 -1.15
CA TYR A 24 1.67 3.00 -2.07
C TYR A 24 1.68 1.67 -1.30
N GLN A 25 1.23 0.62 -1.97
CA GLN A 25 1.22 -0.73 -1.45
C GLN A 25 1.79 -1.66 -2.52
N GLU A 26 1.97 -2.94 -2.19
CA GLU A 26 2.34 -3.94 -3.16
C GLU A 26 1.49 -5.20 -3.03
N THR A 27 1.55 -6.04 -4.04
CA THR A 27 0.76 -7.26 -4.16
C THR A 27 1.44 -8.17 -5.19
N ILE A 28 0.85 -9.33 -5.47
CA ILE A 28 1.39 -10.31 -6.42
C ILE A 28 0.44 -10.55 -7.59
N ARG A 29 0.96 -11.10 -8.69
CA ARG A 29 0.15 -11.47 -9.86
C ARG A 29 0.03 -12.97 -10.08
N LYS A 30 0.92 -13.76 -9.50
CA LYS A 30 0.99 -15.21 -9.71
C LYS A 30 0.97 -15.96 -8.38
N PRO A 31 0.31 -17.11 -8.31
CA PRO A 31 0.45 -17.98 -7.15
C PRO A 31 1.87 -18.55 -7.08
N VAL A 32 2.33 -18.81 -5.86
CA VAL A 32 3.62 -19.43 -5.57
C VAL A 32 3.49 -20.34 -4.36
N GLN A 33 4.26 -21.42 -4.33
CA GLN A 33 4.42 -22.26 -3.15
C GLN A 33 5.88 -22.23 -2.74
N GLU A 34 6.16 -22.04 -1.46
CA GLU A 34 7.53 -21.97 -0.95
C GLU A 34 7.65 -22.60 0.44
N ARG A 35 8.78 -23.25 0.70
CA ARG A 35 9.11 -23.83 1.99
C ARG A 35 10.06 -22.92 2.75
N GLY A 36 9.66 -22.47 3.94
CA GLY A 36 10.53 -21.76 4.88
C GLY A 36 10.95 -22.68 6.01
N ARG A 37 12.25 -22.97 6.11
CA ARG A 37 12.82 -23.77 7.19
C ARG A 37 13.79 -22.97 8.04
N HIS A 38 13.39 -22.67 9.26
CA HIS A 38 14.23 -22.01 10.25
C HIS A 38 14.82 -23.04 11.22
N LYS A 39 16.14 -23.24 11.15
CA LYS A 39 16.89 -24.09 12.08
C LYS A 39 18.07 -23.34 12.65
N LYS A 40 18.10 -23.16 13.97
CA LYS A 40 19.26 -22.59 14.68
C LYS A 40 19.64 -23.48 15.86
N GLN A 41 20.87 -23.98 15.82
CA GLN A 41 21.49 -24.65 16.96
C GLN A 41 22.51 -23.68 17.56
N SER A 42 22.06 -22.82 18.49
CA SER A 42 22.96 -22.17 19.44
C SER A 42 23.18 -23.10 20.63
N GLY A 43 24.25 -22.92 21.41
CA GLY A 43 24.59 -23.78 22.56
C GLY A 43 23.58 -23.82 23.73
N GLY A 44 22.35 -23.34 23.53
CA GLY A 44 21.20 -23.42 24.45
C GLY A 44 20.01 -24.14 23.80
N HIS A 45 18.77 -23.76 24.12
CA HIS A 45 17.58 -24.32 23.47
C HIS A 45 17.63 -24.11 21.95
N GLY A 46 17.46 -25.20 21.19
CA GLY A 46 17.42 -25.15 19.74
C GLY A 46 16.18 -24.41 19.24
N GLN A 47 16.23 -23.95 17.99
CA GLN A 47 15.07 -23.43 17.28
C GLN A 47 14.84 -24.26 16.02
N PHE A 48 13.62 -24.73 15.86
CA PHE A 48 13.18 -25.46 14.68
C PHE A 48 11.74 -25.07 14.29
N GLY A 49 11.58 -24.52 13.10
CA GLY A 49 10.28 -24.29 12.47
C GLY A 49 10.40 -24.59 10.98
N ASP A 50 9.39 -25.24 10.42
CA ASP A 50 9.37 -25.61 9.01
C ASP A 50 7.94 -25.58 8.50
N VAL A 51 7.70 -24.75 7.48
CA VAL A 51 6.39 -24.49 6.92
C VAL A 51 6.47 -24.47 5.40
N VAL A 52 5.40 -24.93 4.75
CA VAL A 52 5.16 -24.75 3.33
C VAL A 52 3.94 -23.83 3.19
N LEU A 53 4.15 -22.70 2.55
CA LEU A 53 3.12 -21.69 2.32
C LEU A 53 2.74 -21.67 0.84
N GLU A 54 1.45 -21.74 0.57
CA GLU A 54 0.86 -21.46 -0.73
C GLU A 54 0.29 -20.04 -0.70
N ILE A 55 0.86 -19.17 -1.53
CA ILE A 55 0.53 -17.76 -1.59
C ILE A 55 -0.14 -17.50 -2.93
N ARG A 56 -1.31 -16.86 -2.92
CA ARG A 56 -2.06 -16.53 -4.14
C ARG A 56 -2.61 -15.11 -4.09
N PRO A 57 -2.74 -14.43 -5.25
CA PRO A 57 -3.39 -13.13 -5.30
C PRO A 57 -4.88 -13.25 -4.96
N LEU A 58 -5.43 -12.19 -4.37
CA LEU A 58 -6.85 -11.95 -4.19
C LEU A 58 -7.32 -10.79 -5.09
N PRO A 59 -8.64 -10.67 -5.33
CA PRO A 59 -9.21 -9.47 -5.92
C PRO A 59 -8.81 -8.21 -5.14
N ARG A 60 -8.70 -7.07 -5.84
CA ARG A 60 -8.32 -5.79 -5.23
C ARG A 60 -9.29 -5.40 -4.12
N GLY A 61 -8.77 -5.00 -2.97
CA GLY A 61 -9.56 -4.62 -1.80
C GLY A 61 -10.00 -5.79 -0.92
N SER A 62 -9.55 -7.01 -1.20
CA SER A 62 -9.84 -8.19 -0.35
C SER A 62 -9.00 -8.21 0.92
N GLY A 63 -7.87 -7.50 0.94
CA GLY A 63 -6.99 -7.47 2.11
C GLY A 63 -6.17 -8.75 2.25
N PHE A 64 -6.21 -9.39 3.43
CA PHE A 64 -5.39 -10.56 3.72
C PHE A 64 -6.22 -11.70 4.30
N GLU A 65 -6.08 -12.88 3.71
CA GLU A 65 -6.68 -14.13 4.20
C GLU A 65 -5.58 -15.13 4.59
N PHE A 66 -5.75 -15.77 5.76
CA PHE A 66 -4.91 -16.88 6.19
C PHE A 66 -5.76 -18.13 6.38
N THR A 67 -5.30 -19.25 5.82
CA THR A 67 -5.93 -20.57 5.97
C THR A 67 -4.88 -21.63 6.27
N ASP A 68 -5.31 -22.80 6.73
CA ASP A 68 -4.46 -23.98 6.82
C ASP A 68 -5.19 -25.20 6.24
N THR A 69 -4.43 -26.05 5.55
CA THR A 69 -4.89 -27.37 5.09
C THR A 69 -4.03 -28.48 5.71
N ILE A 70 -3.46 -28.22 6.89
CA ILE A 70 -2.56 -29.14 7.57
C ILE A 70 -3.30 -30.44 7.93
N SER A 71 -2.71 -31.55 7.54
CA SER A 71 -3.18 -32.90 7.87
C SER A 71 -2.11 -33.69 8.63
N GLY A 72 -2.51 -34.74 9.35
CA GLY A 72 -1.57 -35.64 10.03
C GLY A 72 -0.78 -35.05 11.21
N GLY A 73 -1.00 -33.78 11.58
CA GLY A 73 -0.30 -33.13 12.69
C GLY A 73 1.17 -32.80 12.39
N VAL A 74 1.54 -32.70 11.11
CA VAL A 74 2.91 -32.33 10.68
C VAL A 74 3.34 -30.94 11.16
N VAL A 75 2.36 -30.05 11.38
CA VAL A 75 2.50 -28.84 12.18
C VAL A 75 1.49 -28.90 13.33
N PRO A 76 1.94 -28.87 14.60
CA PRO A 76 1.03 -28.86 15.75
C PRO A 76 0.09 -27.64 15.70
N LYS A 77 -1.21 -27.85 15.94
CA LYS A 77 -2.25 -26.80 15.87
C LYS A 77 -1.95 -25.56 16.70
N GLN A 78 -1.26 -25.74 17.83
CA GLN A 78 -0.84 -24.64 18.71
C GLN A 78 0.13 -23.64 18.05
N TYR A 79 0.86 -24.04 17.01
CA TYR A 79 1.83 -23.17 16.31
C TYR A 79 1.25 -22.51 15.05
N ILE A 80 0.05 -22.89 14.61
CA ILE A 80 -0.60 -22.28 13.43
C ILE A 80 -0.79 -20.77 13.60
N PRO A 81 -1.26 -20.24 14.76
CA PRO A 81 -1.34 -18.80 14.99
C PRO A 81 0.02 -18.10 14.89
N SER A 82 1.09 -18.79 15.25
CA SER A 82 2.46 -18.28 15.20
C SER A 82 2.96 -18.20 13.76
N VAL A 83 2.57 -19.15 12.90
CA VAL A 83 2.79 -19.04 11.45
C VAL A 83 2.05 -17.83 10.88
N GLU A 84 0.76 -17.67 11.20
CA GLU A 84 -0.03 -16.53 10.73
C GLU A 84 0.57 -15.20 11.18
N SER A 85 0.99 -15.09 12.45
CA SER A 85 1.67 -13.91 12.97
C SER A 85 2.95 -13.61 12.19
N GLY A 86 3.75 -14.63 11.87
CA GLY A 86 4.95 -14.46 11.05
C GLY A 86 4.64 -13.97 9.64
N VAL A 87 3.55 -14.43 9.04
CA VAL A 87 3.05 -13.93 7.75
C VAL A 87 2.62 -12.48 7.88
N ARG A 88 1.74 -12.13 8.83
CA ARG A 88 1.24 -10.77 9.04
C ARG A 88 2.35 -9.76 9.27
N ASP A 89 3.36 -10.14 10.05
CA ASP A 89 4.54 -9.31 10.27
C ASP A 89 5.28 -9.01 8.96
N TYR A 90 5.44 -10.02 8.09
CA TYR A 90 6.08 -9.84 6.78
C TYR A 90 5.27 -8.88 5.87
N LEU A 91 3.93 -8.91 5.94
CA LEU A 91 3.08 -8.04 5.12
C LEU A 91 3.28 -6.55 5.39
N SER A 92 3.92 -6.16 6.50
CA SER A 92 4.24 -4.76 6.75
C SER A 92 5.27 -4.18 5.76
N SER A 93 6.14 -5.02 5.20
CA SER A 93 7.19 -4.62 4.27
C SER A 93 7.59 -5.80 3.39
N GLY A 94 7.02 -5.89 2.19
CA GLY A 94 7.34 -6.91 1.21
C GLY A 94 8.58 -6.57 0.36
N PRO A 95 8.70 -7.17 -0.84
CA PRO A 95 9.91 -7.03 -1.66
C PRO A 95 10.17 -5.62 -2.19
N LEU A 96 9.14 -4.79 -2.36
CA LEU A 96 9.30 -3.37 -2.74
C LEU A 96 9.49 -2.46 -1.53
N GLY A 97 9.53 -3.00 -0.31
CA GLY A 97 9.62 -2.24 0.94
C GLY A 97 8.30 -1.57 1.32
N LEU A 98 7.17 -2.10 0.84
CA LEU A 98 5.84 -1.52 1.03
C LEU A 98 4.91 -2.53 1.70
N PRO A 99 3.79 -2.07 2.29
CA PRO A 99 2.77 -2.96 2.80
C PRO A 99 2.19 -3.85 1.69
N VAL A 100 2.13 -5.15 1.94
CA VAL A 100 1.59 -6.15 1.01
C VAL A 100 0.10 -6.33 1.28
N VAL A 101 -0.71 -6.25 0.23
CA VAL A 101 -2.18 -6.42 0.28
C VAL A 101 -2.69 -7.36 -0.80
N ASP A 102 -3.96 -7.75 -0.66
CA ASP A 102 -4.72 -8.58 -1.60
C ASP A 102 -4.04 -9.92 -1.87
N ILE A 103 -3.69 -10.63 -0.81
CA ILE A 103 -3.14 -11.99 -0.90
C ILE A 103 -3.83 -12.94 0.07
N ALA A 104 -3.91 -14.20 -0.33
CA ALA A 104 -4.26 -15.30 0.56
C ALA A 104 -3.04 -16.19 0.76
N VAL A 105 -2.83 -16.64 2.00
CA VAL A 105 -1.75 -17.53 2.39
C VAL A 105 -2.34 -18.77 3.04
N ASN A 106 -2.07 -19.94 2.46
CA ASN A 106 -2.45 -21.23 3.00
C ASN A 106 -1.22 -21.96 3.55
N LEU A 107 -1.25 -22.35 4.83
CA LEU A 107 -0.29 -23.27 5.40
C LEU A 107 -0.64 -24.70 4.98
N SER A 108 0.09 -25.25 4.01
CA SER A 108 -0.28 -26.53 3.38
C SER A 108 0.52 -27.74 3.88
N ASP A 109 1.75 -27.53 4.34
CA ASP A 109 2.62 -28.58 4.87
C ASP A 109 3.67 -28.00 5.83
N GLY A 110 4.49 -28.85 6.44
CA GLY A 110 5.59 -28.42 7.30
C GLY A 110 6.18 -29.57 8.10
N SER A 111 7.02 -29.23 9.07
CA SER A 111 7.48 -30.19 10.07
C SER A 111 7.81 -29.50 11.39
N TYR A 112 7.93 -30.27 12.46
CA TYR A 112 8.34 -29.78 13.76
C TYR A 112 9.38 -30.70 14.41
N HIS A 113 10.05 -30.18 15.44
CA HIS A 113 10.93 -30.94 16.31
C HIS A 113 10.38 -30.88 17.73
N SER A 114 10.28 -32.02 18.40
CA SER A 114 9.60 -32.12 19.71
C SER A 114 10.23 -31.25 20.81
N VAL A 115 11.53 -30.98 20.72
CA VAL A 115 12.27 -30.22 21.74
C VAL A 115 12.65 -28.81 21.26
N ASP A 116 12.85 -28.64 19.96
CA ASP A 116 13.43 -27.40 19.41
C ASP A 116 12.36 -26.48 18.79
N SER A 117 11.14 -26.96 18.62
CA SER A 117 10.04 -26.13 18.09
C SER A 117 9.45 -25.19 19.13
N SER A 118 9.20 -23.97 18.69
CA SER A 118 8.63 -22.89 19.50
C SER A 118 7.87 -21.91 18.61
N ASP A 119 7.02 -21.07 19.21
CA ASP A 119 6.26 -20.03 18.50
C ASP A 119 7.15 -19.13 17.66
N MET A 120 8.26 -18.66 18.25
CA MET A 120 9.24 -17.83 17.57
C MET A 120 9.87 -18.55 16.37
N ALA A 121 10.15 -19.85 16.49
CA ALA A 121 10.74 -20.60 15.38
C ALA A 121 9.78 -20.71 14.18
N PHE A 122 8.47 -20.90 14.43
CA PHE A 122 7.45 -20.93 13.38
C PHE A 122 7.17 -19.54 12.78
N GLN A 123 7.18 -18.48 13.58
CA GLN A 123 7.12 -17.10 13.07
C GLN A 123 8.28 -16.81 12.12
N MET A 124 9.51 -17.21 12.49
CA MET A 124 10.70 -17.02 11.66
C MET A 124 10.67 -17.87 10.40
N ALA A 125 10.20 -19.11 10.49
CA ALA A 125 10.01 -19.99 9.34
C ALA A 125 9.00 -19.39 8.33
N ALA A 126 7.88 -18.85 8.80
CA ALA A 126 6.89 -18.18 7.97
C ALA A 126 7.46 -16.92 7.29
N LYS A 127 8.16 -16.05 8.03
CA LYS A 127 8.86 -14.89 7.47
C LYS A 127 9.87 -15.27 6.39
N LEU A 128 10.61 -16.37 6.61
CA LEU A 128 11.56 -16.90 5.64
C LEU A 128 10.86 -17.38 4.37
N ALA A 129 9.78 -18.17 4.50
CA ALA A 129 8.97 -18.62 3.37
C ALA A 129 8.45 -17.44 2.55
N MET A 130 7.84 -16.45 3.20
CA MET A 130 7.33 -15.25 2.53
C MET A 130 8.44 -14.49 1.80
N ARG A 131 9.60 -14.28 2.44
CA ARG A 131 10.74 -13.57 1.85
C ARG A 131 11.27 -14.25 0.58
N GLU A 132 11.26 -15.57 0.55
CA GLU A 132 11.73 -16.35 -0.61
C GLU A 132 10.65 -16.46 -1.70
N ALA A 133 9.38 -16.52 -1.31
CA ALA A 133 8.25 -16.70 -2.21
C ALA A 133 7.86 -15.42 -2.97
N MET A 134 7.78 -14.29 -2.26
CA MET A 134 7.19 -13.06 -2.78
C MET A 134 7.91 -12.48 -4.01
N PRO A 135 9.25 -12.50 -4.12
CA PRO A 135 9.94 -12.11 -5.34
C PRO A 135 9.62 -13.00 -6.55
N LYS A 136 9.27 -14.28 -6.33
CA LYS A 136 8.93 -15.25 -7.37
C LYS A 136 7.47 -15.10 -7.85
N ALA A 137 6.63 -14.38 -7.10
CA ALA A 137 5.19 -14.23 -7.34
C ALA A 137 4.83 -13.08 -8.31
N SER A 138 5.81 -12.49 -8.99
CA SER A 138 5.63 -11.30 -9.84
C SER A 138 5.03 -10.13 -9.05
N PRO A 139 5.76 -9.57 -8.07
CA PRO A 139 5.28 -8.45 -7.27
C PRO A 139 5.00 -7.22 -8.14
N VAL A 140 3.96 -6.47 -7.79
CA VAL A 140 3.54 -5.25 -8.50
C VAL A 140 3.20 -4.14 -7.51
N LEU A 141 3.56 -2.91 -7.89
CA LEU A 141 3.25 -1.70 -7.15
C LEU A 141 1.78 -1.33 -7.34
N LEU A 142 1.13 -0.93 -6.24
CA LEU A 142 -0.21 -0.39 -6.23
C LEU A 142 -0.19 1.08 -5.83
N GLU A 143 -0.92 1.90 -6.57
CA GLU A 143 -1.17 3.29 -6.22
C GLU A 143 -2.64 3.54 -5.84
N PRO A 144 -2.91 4.41 -4.85
CA PRO A 144 -4.26 4.80 -4.49
C PRO A 144 -4.85 5.74 -5.55
N VAL A 145 -6.00 5.36 -6.09
CA VAL A 145 -6.83 6.17 -6.98
C VAL A 145 -7.92 6.83 -6.15
N MET A 146 -8.09 8.13 -6.39
CA MET A 146 -9.04 8.99 -5.70
C MET A 146 -10.16 9.33 -6.66
N LYS A 147 -11.41 9.26 -6.19
CA LYS A 147 -12.53 9.91 -6.84
C LYS A 147 -12.53 11.39 -6.43
N VAL A 148 -12.44 12.27 -7.42
CA VAL A 148 -12.27 13.71 -7.23
C VAL A 148 -13.47 14.43 -7.82
N ARG A 149 -14.06 15.33 -7.03
CA ARG A 149 -15.09 16.28 -7.47
C ARG A 149 -14.52 17.67 -7.42
N ILE A 150 -14.41 18.32 -8.58
CA ILE A 150 -13.90 19.69 -8.69
C ILE A 150 -15.08 20.62 -8.90
N PHE A 151 -15.22 21.61 -8.02
CA PHE A 151 -16.23 22.66 -8.10
C PHE A 151 -15.60 23.90 -8.74
N THR A 152 -16.13 24.34 -9.87
CA THR A 152 -15.55 25.43 -10.67
C THR A 152 -16.64 26.29 -11.32
N PRO A 153 -16.40 27.59 -11.56
CA PRO A 153 -17.24 28.37 -12.47
C PRO A 153 -17.31 27.74 -13.86
N SER A 154 -18.48 27.77 -14.50
CA SER A 154 -18.73 27.11 -15.79
C SER A 154 -17.86 27.66 -16.93
N ASP A 155 -17.44 28.94 -16.85
CA ASP A 155 -16.54 29.57 -17.82
C ASP A 155 -15.08 29.06 -17.70
N ALA A 156 -14.73 28.42 -16.58
CA ALA A 156 -13.42 27.83 -16.32
C ALA A 156 -13.38 26.31 -16.55
N THR A 157 -14.52 25.65 -16.77
CA THR A 157 -14.62 24.19 -16.92
C THR A 157 -13.65 23.63 -17.95
N ALA A 158 -13.55 24.24 -19.14
CA ALA A 158 -12.63 23.80 -20.19
C ALA A 158 -11.16 23.82 -19.74
N LYS A 159 -10.76 24.82 -18.93
CA LYS A 159 -9.41 24.92 -18.37
C LYS A 159 -9.16 23.84 -17.33
N ILE A 160 -10.15 23.57 -16.47
CA ILE A 160 -10.07 22.51 -15.46
C ILE A 160 -9.95 21.13 -16.11
N THR A 161 -10.78 20.84 -17.12
CA THR A 161 -10.71 19.56 -17.83
C THR A 161 -9.36 19.35 -18.53
N ALA A 162 -8.68 20.42 -18.96
CA ALA A 162 -7.39 20.33 -19.64
C ALA A 162 -6.23 19.93 -18.73
N ILE A 163 -6.29 20.20 -17.41
CA ILE A 163 -5.20 19.87 -16.48
C ILE A 163 -5.30 18.45 -15.90
N ILE A 164 -6.49 17.84 -15.91
CA ILE A 164 -6.73 16.52 -15.31
C ILE A 164 -5.83 15.44 -15.97
N PRO A 165 -5.75 15.31 -17.31
CA PRO A 165 -4.90 14.31 -17.95
C PRO A 165 -3.40 14.53 -17.69
N GLN A 166 -2.96 15.78 -17.54
CA GLN A 166 -1.58 16.13 -17.22
C GLN A 166 -1.15 15.58 -15.84
N ARG A 167 -2.14 15.32 -14.97
CA ARG A 167 -2.00 14.74 -13.64
C ARG A 167 -2.34 13.24 -13.60
N ARG A 168 -2.32 12.57 -14.77
CA ARG A 168 -2.75 11.16 -14.95
C ARG A 168 -4.19 10.89 -14.52
N GLY A 169 -5.03 11.92 -14.53
CA GLY A 169 -6.44 11.80 -14.22
C GLY A 169 -7.27 11.36 -15.42
N GLN A 170 -8.35 10.64 -15.16
CA GLN A 170 -9.38 10.27 -16.10
C GLN A 170 -10.66 11.01 -15.76
N ILE A 171 -11.20 11.77 -16.71
CA ILE A 171 -12.47 12.47 -16.54
C ILE A 171 -13.61 11.44 -16.64
N LEU A 172 -14.53 11.48 -15.68
CA LEU A 172 -15.76 10.68 -15.68
C LEU A 172 -16.91 11.46 -16.35
N GLY A 173 -16.96 12.77 -16.12
CA GLY A 173 -17.96 13.66 -16.67
C GLY A 173 -17.93 15.02 -15.98
N TYR A 174 -18.81 15.91 -16.40
CA TYR A 174 -19.09 17.14 -15.68
C TYR A 174 -20.53 17.58 -15.95
N ASP A 175 -21.16 18.18 -14.96
CA ASP A 175 -22.52 18.69 -15.02
C ASP A 175 -22.64 19.99 -14.23
N GLY A 176 -23.72 20.75 -14.47
CA GLY A 176 -24.03 21.93 -13.67
C GLY A 176 -24.22 21.57 -12.20
N ARG A 177 -23.65 22.36 -11.29
CA ARG A 177 -23.76 22.16 -9.85
C ARG A 177 -25.20 22.45 -9.39
N PRO A 178 -25.87 21.50 -8.71
CA PRO A 178 -27.16 21.77 -8.10
C PRO A 178 -27.07 22.98 -7.15
N ASP A 179 -28.07 23.85 -7.20
CA ASP A 179 -28.23 25.04 -6.36
C ASP A 179 -27.25 26.21 -6.61
N TRP A 180 -26.30 26.08 -7.54
CA TRP A 180 -25.29 27.12 -7.82
C TRP A 180 -25.23 27.42 -9.32
N GLU A 181 -26.02 28.40 -9.76
CA GLU A 181 -26.04 28.83 -11.16
C GLU A 181 -24.67 29.36 -11.61
N GLY A 182 -24.24 28.97 -12.81
CA GLY A 182 -22.93 29.32 -13.36
C GLY A 182 -21.74 28.55 -12.76
N TRP A 183 -22.00 27.44 -12.07
CA TRP A 183 -20.99 26.52 -11.57
C TRP A 183 -21.19 25.12 -12.11
N ASP A 184 -20.08 24.43 -12.34
CA ASP A 184 -20.03 23.03 -12.74
C ASP A 184 -19.33 22.19 -11.67
N VAL A 185 -19.66 20.89 -11.66
CA VAL A 185 -18.94 19.84 -10.95
C VAL A 185 -18.27 18.95 -11.98
N VAL A 186 -16.95 18.89 -11.97
CA VAL A 186 -16.16 17.97 -12.80
C VAL A 186 -15.80 16.76 -11.95
N GLU A 187 -16.20 15.57 -12.37
CA GLU A 187 -15.85 14.31 -11.73
C GLU A 187 -14.68 13.63 -12.46
N ALA A 188 -13.69 13.18 -11.71
CA ALA A 188 -12.52 12.51 -12.26
C ALA A 188 -11.97 11.44 -11.31
N MET A 189 -11.31 10.45 -11.88
CA MET A 189 -10.46 9.51 -11.16
C MET A 189 -9.02 9.97 -11.30
N MET A 190 -8.31 10.17 -10.19
CA MET A 190 -6.94 10.67 -10.20
C MET A 190 -6.07 9.92 -9.19
N PRO A 191 -4.83 9.56 -9.53
CA PRO A 191 -3.90 9.04 -8.54
C PRO A 191 -3.68 10.05 -7.40
N ARG A 192 -3.52 9.58 -6.17
CA ARG A 192 -3.26 10.45 -5.01
C ARG A 192 -2.03 11.35 -5.20
N SER A 193 -1.02 10.89 -5.94
CA SER A 193 0.17 11.66 -6.34
C SER A 193 -0.17 12.84 -7.25
N GLY A 194 -1.21 12.72 -8.08
CA GLY A 194 -1.70 13.79 -8.95
C GLY A 194 -2.43 14.91 -8.21
N LEU A 195 -2.83 14.70 -6.95
CA LEU A 195 -3.51 15.71 -6.13
C LEU A 195 -2.55 16.73 -5.50
N THR A 196 -1.25 16.43 -5.46
CA THR A 196 -0.24 17.36 -4.94
C THR A 196 -0.28 18.67 -5.73
N GLY A 197 -0.52 19.77 -5.02
CA GLY A 197 -0.61 21.11 -5.62
C GLY A 197 -1.88 21.37 -6.43
N LEU A 198 -2.82 20.42 -6.55
CA LEU A 198 -4.04 20.59 -7.36
C LEU A 198 -4.82 21.84 -6.96
N ILE A 199 -5.01 22.07 -5.65
CA ILE A 199 -5.74 23.25 -5.16
C ILE A 199 -5.09 24.58 -5.58
N ILE A 200 -3.75 24.62 -5.69
CA ILE A 200 -3.02 25.83 -6.07
C ILE A 200 -3.30 26.15 -7.54
N GLU A 201 -3.23 25.13 -8.40
CA GLU A 201 -3.48 25.26 -9.83
C GLU A 201 -4.95 25.60 -10.12
N LEU A 202 -5.90 24.91 -9.49
CA LEU A 202 -7.33 25.20 -9.62
C LEU A 202 -7.64 26.66 -9.28
N ARG A 203 -7.10 27.16 -8.17
CA ARG A 203 -7.29 28.55 -7.76
C ARG A 203 -6.61 29.53 -8.71
N SER A 204 -5.45 29.20 -9.25
CA SER A 204 -4.79 30.05 -10.25
C SER A 204 -5.63 30.20 -11.52
N LEU A 205 -6.24 29.11 -12.00
CA LEU A 205 -7.05 29.12 -13.22
C LEU A 205 -8.41 29.83 -13.06
N THR A 206 -8.89 29.97 -11.83
CA THR A 206 -10.26 30.41 -11.50
C THR A 206 -10.30 31.67 -10.64
N ALA A 207 -9.22 32.46 -10.61
CA ALA A 207 -9.12 33.65 -9.75
C ALA A 207 -9.42 33.38 -8.26
N GLY A 208 -9.10 32.17 -7.79
CA GLY A 208 -9.12 31.77 -6.39
C GLY A 208 -10.35 31.00 -5.94
N VAL A 209 -11.36 30.81 -6.80
CA VAL A 209 -12.70 30.36 -6.37
C VAL A 209 -12.94 28.86 -6.49
N ALA A 210 -12.24 28.15 -7.38
CA ALA A 210 -12.43 26.71 -7.51
C ALA A 210 -11.89 25.94 -6.30
N SER A 211 -12.54 24.81 -6.02
CA SER A 211 -12.20 23.90 -4.92
C SER A 211 -12.39 22.45 -5.36
N TYR A 212 -11.94 21.50 -4.55
CA TYR A 212 -12.20 20.09 -4.82
C TYR A 212 -12.41 19.30 -3.53
N GLU A 213 -13.11 18.19 -3.67
CA GLU A 213 -13.19 17.11 -2.70
C GLU A 213 -12.57 15.86 -3.31
N ALA A 214 -11.91 15.04 -2.49
CA ALA A 214 -11.31 13.79 -2.91
C ALA A 214 -11.59 12.69 -1.88
N GLU A 215 -12.07 11.56 -2.35
CA GLU A 215 -12.30 10.34 -1.56
C GLU A 215 -11.51 9.18 -2.16
N PHE A 216 -11.04 8.27 -1.30
CA PHE A 216 -10.37 7.06 -1.78
C PHE A 216 -11.40 6.18 -2.49
N ASP A 217 -11.02 5.64 -3.65
CA ASP A 217 -11.88 4.75 -4.43
C ASP A 217 -11.31 3.33 -4.44
N HIS A 218 -10.11 3.13 -4.99
CA HIS A 218 -9.45 1.82 -5.04
C HIS A 218 -7.93 1.91 -5.20
N MET A 219 -7.27 0.76 -5.04
CA MET A 219 -5.85 0.59 -5.39
C MET A 219 -5.73 0.08 -6.84
N ALA A 220 -4.94 0.76 -7.66
CA ALA A 220 -4.67 0.40 -9.05
C ALA A 220 -3.21 -0.01 -9.25
N GLU A 221 -2.96 -0.93 -10.20
CA GLU A 221 -1.59 -1.33 -10.53
C GLU A 221 -0.84 -0.21 -11.24
N LEU A 222 0.34 0.12 -10.73
CA LEU A 222 1.25 1.10 -11.30
C LEU A 222 2.41 0.36 -12.00
N THR A 223 2.65 0.69 -13.26
CA THR A 223 3.67 0.01 -14.08
C THR A 223 4.49 0.99 -14.93
N GLY A 224 5.61 0.50 -15.47
CA GLY A 224 6.49 1.27 -16.34
C GLY A 224 7.12 2.47 -15.63
N ARG A 225 7.37 3.53 -16.39
CA ARG A 225 8.09 4.72 -15.92
C ARG A 225 7.52 5.34 -14.64
N ALA A 226 6.19 5.39 -14.51
CA ALA A 226 5.56 5.97 -13.32
C ALA A 226 5.80 5.12 -12.07
N ALA A 227 5.91 3.80 -12.20
CA ALA A 227 6.28 2.92 -11.09
C ALA A 227 7.75 3.12 -10.69
N ASP A 228 8.64 3.22 -11.67
CA ASP A 228 10.07 3.44 -11.43
C ASP A 228 10.30 4.77 -10.69
N GLU A 229 9.63 5.85 -11.12
CA GLU A 229 9.67 7.17 -10.47
C GLU A 229 9.10 7.13 -9.04
N ALA A 230 7.99 6.41 -8.83
CA ALA A 230 7.41 6.24 -7.49
C ALA A 230 8.36 5.49 -6.54
N LEU A 231 8.96 4.37 -6.99
CA LEU A 231 9.91 3.58 -6.20
C LEU A 231 11.18 4.36 -5.87
N ALA A 232 11.70 5.13 -6.82
CA ALA A 232 12.85 6.02 -6.56
C ALA A 232 12.52 7.04 -5.47
N SER A 233 11.36 7.70 -5.57
CA SER A 233 10.91 8.69 -4.58
C SER A 233 10.61 8.10 -3.20
N ILE A 234 10.18 6.83 -3.13
CA ILE A 234 10.02 6.11 -1.85
C ILE A 234 11.38 5.85 -1.21
N ARG A 235 12.36 5.39 -1.99
CA ARG A 235 13.73 5.12 -1.50
C ARG A 235 14.42 6.38 -0.99
N GLU A 236 14.37 7.47 -1.75
CA GLU A 236 14.94 8.76 -1.34
C GLU A 236 14.35 9.26 -0.01
N ARG A 237 13.05 9.05 0.20
CA ARG A 237 12.38 9.40 1.46
C ARG A 237 12.78 8.50 2.61
N ALA A 238 12.99 7.21 2.36
CA ALA A 238 13.48 6.28 3.37
C ALA A 238 14.92 6.59 3.79
N ASP A 239 15.77 7.04 2.87
CA ASP A 239 17.16 7.42 3.16
C ASP A 239 17.28 8.76 3.90
N ALA A 240 16.27 9.64 3.77
CA ALA A 240 16.23 10.96 4.40
C ALA A 240 15.60 10.96 5.82
N ALA A 241 14.93 9.88 6.21
CA ALA A 241 14.25 9.72 7.50
C ALA A 241 15.14 9.04 8.54
#